data_AF-A0A0K0DXZ0-F1
#
_entry.id   AF-A0A0K0DXZ0-F1
#
_cell.length_a   1.000
_cell.length_b   1.000
_cell.length_c   1.000
_cell.angle_alpha   90.00
_cell.angle_beta   90.00
_cell.angle_gamma   90.00
#
_symmetry.space_group_name_H-M   'P 1'
#
loop_
_entity.id
_entity.type
_entity.pdbx_description
1 polymer ?
#
loop_
_entity_poly.entity_id
_entity_poly.type
_entity_poly.pdbx_seq_one_letter_code
_entity_poly.pdbx_strand_id
1 'polypeptide(L)'
;MKNYLYTILFFSCFITIQSGYTTTIGNCEQGYCPNSYSCISNYCVKGSIQADPTILPLTTNKLTTSTCNDNDSKCPTITNLCNNTIYKSLMKQKCPKSCNYC
;
A
#
# COMPACT_ATOMS: atom_id res chain seq x y z
N MET A 1 31.07 33.32 -21.67
CA MET A 1 31.39 31.87 -21.80
C MET A 1 31.29 31.12 -20.47
N LYS A 2 31.85 31.60 -19.35
CA LYS A 2 31.83 30.91 -18.04
C LYS A 2 30.43 30.56 -17.47
N ASN A 3 29.43 31.43 -17.65
CA ASN A 3 28.07 31.16 -17.14
C ASN A 3 27.39 29.96 -17.81
N TYR A 4 27.65 29.73 -19.11
CA TYR A 4 27.06 28.61 -19.85
C TYR A 4 27.66 27.25 -19.41
N LEU A 5 28.94 27.25 -19.05
CA LEU A 5 29.60 26.05 -18.51
C LEU A 5 28.99 25.67 -17.14
N TYR A 6 28.68 26.66 -16.30
CA TYR A 6 28.06 26.44 -14.98
C TYR A 6 26.63 25.90 -15.11
N THR A 7 25.84 26.41 -16.06
CA THR A 7 24.49 25.89 -16.32
C THR A 7 24.52 24.45 -16.82
N ILE A 8 25.46 24.08 -17.69
CA ILE A 8 25.61 22.70 -18.17
C ILE A 8 25.97 21.75 -17.03
N LEU A 9 26.91 22.14 -16.16
CA LEU A 9 27.30 21.35 -14.99
C LEU A 9 26.15 21.15 -14.00
N PHE A 10 25.31 22.17 -13.81
CA PHE A 10 24.13 22.04 -12.96
C PHE A 10 23.08 21.10 -13.55
N PHE A 11 22.78 21.23 -14.84
CA PHE A 11 21.82 20.34 -15.51
C PHE A 11 22.31 18.90 -15.51
N SER A 12 23.58 18.64 -15.84
CA SER A 12 24.12 17.28 -15.82
C SER A 12 24.06 16.66 -14.40
N CYS A 13 24.37 17.45 -13.37
CA CYS A 13 24.23 17.00 -11.98
C CYS A 13 22.77 16.68 -11.63
N PHE A 14 21.83 17.54 -12.02
CA PHE A 14 20.39 17.32 -11.76
C PHE A 14 19.85 16.06 -12.46
N ILE A 15 20.30 15.79 -13.68
CA ILE A 15 19.93 14.56 -14.42
C ILE A 15 20.51 13.32 -13.73
N THR A 16 21.77 13.36 -13.25
CA THR A 16 22.36 12.22 -12.51
C THR A 16 21.64 11.94 -11.19
N ILE A 17 21.11 12.99 -10.55
CA ILE A 17 20.31 12.92 -9.33
C ILE A 17 18.98 12.20 -9.66
N GLN A 18 18.16 12.68 -10.59
CA GLN A 18 16.83 12.07 -10.82
C GLN A 18 16.84 10.64 -11.37
N SER A 19 17.90 10.23 -12.06
CA SER A 19 18.02 8.90 -12.67
C SER A 19 18.30 7.76 -11.67
N GLY A 20 18.70 8.09 -10.44
CA GLY A 20 19.41 7.16 -9.54
C GLY A 20 18.64 6.62 -8.33
N TYR A 21 17.36 6.90 -8.17
CA TYR A 21 16.65 6.58 -6.90
C TYR A 21 15.66 5.43 -7.00
N THR A 22 16.01 4.35 -7.68
CA THR A 22 15.38 3.04 -7.41
C THR A 22 16.40 2.19 -6.69
N THR A 23 16.56 2.43 -5.39
CA THR A 23 17.48 1.63 -4.57
C THR A 23 16.88 0.24 -4.42
N THR A 24 17.31 -0.67 -5.29
CA THR A 24 17.02 -2.11 -5.17
C THR A 24 17.95 -2.69 -4.13
N ILE A 25 17.42 -3.36 -3.11
CA ILE A 25 18.24 -3.95 -2.03
C ILE A 25 18.52 -5.44 -2.20
N GLY A 26 17.82 -6.10 -3.13
CA GLY A 26 17.95 -7.53 -3.38
C GLY A 26 16.66 -8.13 -3.95
N ASN A 27 16.61 -9.45 -4.01
CA ASN A 27 15.43 -10.19 -4.44
C ASN A 27 14.40 -10.27 -3.31
N CYS A 28 13.14 -10.48 -3.67
CA CYS A 28 12.09 -10.73 -2.70
C CYS A 28 12.23 -12.16 -2.16
N GLU A 29 12.43 -12.30 -0.86
CA GLU A 29 12.45 -13.61 -0.22
C GLU A 29 11.00 -14.02 0.06
N GLN A 30 10.51 -15.07 -0.62
CA GLN A 30 9.10 -15.52 -0.55
C GLN A 30 8.06 -14.43 -0.88
N GLY A 31 8.46 -13.39 -1.64
CA GLY A 31 7.60 -12.24 -1.95
C GLY A 31 7.62 -11.12 -0.90
N TYR A 32 8.47 -11.23 0.13
CA TYR A 32 8.63 -10.24 1.18
C TYR A 32 9.89 -9.40 1.01
N CYS A 33 9.83 -8.17 1.52
CA CYS A 33 10.92 -7.21 1.58
C CYS A 33 10.96 -6.57 2.97
N PRO A 34 12.11 -6.07 3.45
CA PRO A 34 12.18 -5.34 4.70
C PRO A 34 11.31 -4.08 4.66
N ASN A 35 10.99 -3.55 5.85
CA ASN A 35 10.16 -2.35 6.00
C ASN A 35 10.67 -1.20 5.11
N SER A 36 9.74 -0.47 4.49
CA SER A 36 9.97 0.60 3.49
C SER A 36 10.36 0.15 2.08
N TYR A 37 10.31 -1.15 1.78
CA TYR A 37 10.50 -1.70 0.44
C TYR A 37 9.26 -2.45 -0.04
N SER A 38 9.02 -2.39 -1.35
CA SER A 38 7.97 -3.13 -2.04
C SER A 38 8.59 -4.13 -3.01
N CYS A 39 8.02 -5.33 -3.09
CA CYS A 39 8.44 -6.32 -4.08
C CYS A 39 7.87 -5.96 -5.45
N ILE A 40 8.73 -5.58 -6.41
CA ILE A 40 8.37 -5.30 -7.80
C ILE A 40 9.27 -6.15 -8.70
N SER A 41 8.68 -6.96 -9.58
CA SER A 41 9.40 -7.82 -10.52
C SER A 41 10.47 -8.72 -9.88
N ASN A 42 10.16 -9.30 -8.71
CA ASN A 42 11.08 -10.12 -7.87
C ASN A 42 12.17 -9.34 -7.14
N TYR A 43 12.18 -8.00 -7.20
CA TYR A 43 13.17 -7.16 -6.54
C TYR A 43 12.53 -6.27 -5.48
N CYS A 44 13.24 -6.07 -4.37
CA CYS A 44 12.84 -5.17 -3.30
C CYS A 44 13.29 -3.75 -3.63
N VAL A 45 12.34 -2.86 -3.91
CA VAL A 45 12.59 -1.46 -4.28
C VAL A 45 12.02 -0.50 -3.23
N LYS A 46 12.78 0.55 -2.90
CA LYS A 46 12.34 1.60 -1.98
C LYS A 46 11.34 2.52 -2.69
N GLY A 47 10.06 2.15 -2.64
CA GLY A 47 8.99 2.94 -3.26
C GLY A 47 8.65 4.15 -2.40
N SER A 48 9.08 5.34 -2.82
CA SER A 48 8.30 6.54 -2.54
C SER A 48 6.99 6.38 -3.30
N ILE A 49 5.88 6.20 -2.59
CA ILE A 49 4.55 6.31 -3.19
C ILE A 49 4.39 7.79 -3.59
N GLN A 50 4.89 8.18 -4.77
CA GLN A 50 4.31 9.31 -5.45
C GLN A 50 2.95 8.80 -5.93
N ALA A 51 1.92 9.20 -5.19
CA ALA A 51 0.54 8.97 -5.55
C ALA A 51 0.33 9.51 -6.98
N ASP A 52 0.30 8.61 -7.96
CA ASP A 52 -0.32 8.90 -9.25
C ASP A 52 -1.84 9.00 -8.98
N PRO A 53 -2.48 10.16 -9.21
CA PRO A 53 -3.91 10.31 -9.00
C PRO A 53 -4.77 9.62 -10.07
N THR A 54 -4.20 8.81 -10.97
CA THR A 54 -4.90 8.35 -12.19
C THR A 54 -5.01 6.83 -12.34
N ILE A 55 -4.62 6.04 -11.33
CA ILE A 55 -4.82 4.58 -11.34
C ILE A 55 -5.74 4.18 -10.19
N LEU A 56 -6.95 3.70 -10.57
CA LEU A 56 -7.85 2.85 -9.79
C LEU A 56 -7.07 2.05 -8.73
N PRO A 57 -7.47 2.01 -7.44
CA PRO A 57 -6.70 1.30 -6.42
C PRO A 57 -6.51 -0.13 -6.93
N LEU A 58 -5.25 -0.53 -7.10
CA LEU A 58 -4.93 -1.91 -7.39
C LEU A 58 -5.33 -2.70 -6.13
N THR A 59 -6.58 -3.14 -6.12
CA THR A 59 -7.16 -4.03 -5.13
C THR A 59 -6.48 -5.38 -5.28
N THR A 60 -5.30 -5.51 -4.71
CA THR A 60 -4.72 -6.79 -4.32
C THR A 60 -5.14 -7.10 -2.88
N ASN A 61 -6.45 -7.00 -2.61
CA ASN A 61 -7.04 -7.88 -1.61
C ASN A 61 -7.52 -9.09 -2.37
N LYS A 62 -6.63 -10.10 -2.36
CA LYS A 62 -6.96 -11.52 -2.39
C LYS A 62 -8.46 -11.76 -2.35
N LEU A 63 -8.95 -12.28 -3.46
CA LEU A 63 -10.20 -12.98 -3.65
C LEU A 63 -10.44 -13.97 -2.50
N THR A 64 -10.90 -13.49 -1.35
CA THR A 64 -11.79 -14.27 -0.50
C THR A 64 -13.15 -14.00 -1.09
N THR A 65 -13.70 -14.97 -1.80
CA THR A 65 -15.14 -15.13 -1.98
C THR A 65 -15.84 -14.61 -0.72
N SER A 66 -16.33 -13.37 -0.73
CA SER A 66 -16.93 -12.75 0.44
C SER A 66 -18.32 -13.34 0.57
N THR A 67 -18.40 -14.58 1.05
CA THR A 67 -19.61 -15.05 1.68
C THR A 67 -19.83 -14.06 2.80
N CYS A 68 -20.84 -13.19 2.64
CA CYS A 68 -21.13 -12.25 3.70
C CYS A 68 -21.70 -13.02 4.88
N ASN A 69 -20.81 -13.36 5.79
CA ASN A 69 -21.06 -14.16 6.96
C ASN A 69 -20.27 -13.58 8.12
N ASP A 70 -20.81 -13.81 9.31
CA ASP A 70 -20.12 -13.50 10.53
C ASP A 70 -18.98 -14.51 10.74
N ASN A 71 -17.78 -13.97 10.97
CA ASN A 71 -16.56 -14.72 11.25
C ASN A 71 -16.38 -14.99 12.76
N ASP A 72 -17.34 -14.58 13.59
CA ASP A 72 -17.33 -14.84 15.04
C ASP A 72 -18.72 -15.29 15.52
N SER A 73 -18.75 -16.37 16.30
CA SER A 73 -19.96 -16.89 16.95
C SER A 73 -20.65 -15.88 17.88
N LYS A 74 -19.92 -14.88 18.39
CA LYS A 74 -20.44 -13.86 19.30
C LYS A 74 -21.19 -12.74 18.58
N CYS A 75 -21.05 -12.60 17.27
CA CYS A 75 -21.66 -11.53 16.46
C CYS A 75 -23.13 -11.21 16.80
N PRO A 76 -24.05 -12.17 16.97
CA PRO A 76 -25.44 -11.87 17.34
C PRO A 76 -25.60 -11.22 18.73
N THR A 77 -24.63 -11.38 19.63
CA THR A 77 -24.65 -10.81 20.99
C THR A 77 -24.01 -9.41 21.06
N ILE A 78 -23.12 -9.08 20.12
CA ILE A 78 -22.32 -7.84 20.15
C ILE A 78 -22.74 -6.83 19.08
N THR A 79 -23.98 -6.92 18.59
CA THR A 79 -24.53 -6.00 17.56
C THR A 79 -24.55 -4.54 18.02
N ASN A 80 -24.59 -4.29 19.33
CA ASN A 80 -24.42 -2.95 19.90
C ASN A 80 -23.06 -2.31 19.55
N LEU A 81 -22.01 -3.12 19.32
CA LEU A 81 -20.69 -2.63 18.92
C LEU A 81 -20.63 -2.16 17.46
N CYS A 82 -21.61 -2.51 16.62
CA CYS A 82 -21.67 -2.06 15.22
C CYS A 82 -21.74 -0.53 15.11
N ASN A 83 -22.37 0.12 16.07
CA ASN A 83 -22.50 1.58 16.15
C ASN A 83 -21.38 2.25 16.95
N ASN A 84 -20.49 1.46 17.57
CA ASN A 84 -19.37 1.99 18.33
C ASN A 84 -18.20 2.29 17.39
N THR A 85 -17.81 3.56 17.29
CA THR A 85 -16.72 4.03 16.41
C THR A 85 -15.40 3.30 16.65
N ILE A 86 -15.11 2.92 17.90
CA ILE A 86 -13.88 2.19 18.26
C ILE A 86 -13.88 0.80 17.65
N TYR A 87 -15.02 0.11 17.69
CA TYR A 87 -15.15 -1.27 17.22
C TYR A 87 -15.58 -1.38 15.76
N LYS A 88 -16.00 -0.31 15.11
CA LYS A 88 -16.52 -0.32 13.72
C LYS A 88 -15.62 -1.07 12.74
N SER A 89 -14.30 -0.86 12.81
CA SER A 89 -13.34 -1.56 11.95
C SER A 89 -13.28 -3.06 12.26
N LEU A 90 -13.27 -3.42 13.55
CA LEU A 90 -13.31 -4.81 14.01
C LEU A 90 -14.61 -5.49 13.56
N MET A 91 -15.76 -4.82 13.71
CA MET A 91 -17.07 -5.34 13.34
C MET A 91 -17.20 -5.55 11.83
N LYS A 92 -16.62 -4.67 11.00
CA LYS A 92 -16.52 -4.90 9.55
C LYS A 92 -15.77 -6.18 9.19
N GLN A 93 -14.76 -6.52 9.98
CA GLN A 93 -13.93 -7.69 9.73
C GLN A 93 -14.53 -8.97 10.33
N LYS A 94 -15.13 -8.88 11.52
CA LYS A 94 -15.61 -10.03 12.30
C LYS A 94 -17.10 -10.33 12.10
N CYS A 95 -17.93 -9.30 11.98
CA CYS A 95 -19.39 -9.43 11.98
C CYS A 95 -20.03 -8.65 10.81
N PRO A 96 -19.58 -8.84 9.55
CA PRO A 96 -20.09 -8.05 8.43
C PRO A 96 -21.58 -8.30 8.17
N LYS A 97 -22.10 -9.49 8.47
CA LYS A 97 -23.51 -9.83 8.27
C LYS A 97 -24.38 -9.28 9.40
N SER A 98 -23.98 -9.50 10.65
CA SER A 98 -24.72 -9.00 11.83
C SER A 98 -24.78 -7.47 11.89
N CYS A 99 -23.80 -6.77 11.33
CA CYS A 99 -23.76 -5.30 11.29
C CYS A 99 -24.21 -4.68 9.96
N ASN A 100 -24.69 -5.47 8.98
CA ASN A 100 -25.05 -5.01 7.64
C ASN A 100 -23.94 -4.19 6.94
N TYR A 101 -22.70 -4.69 6.99
CA TYR A 101 -21.58 -4.13 6.21
C TYR A 101 -21.38 -4.80 4.86
N CYS A 102 -22.03 -5.94 4.65
CA CYS A 102 -22.61 -6.29 3.37
C CYS A 102 -24.12 -5.98 3.43
#